data_AF-A0A7Z6SPP1-F1
#
_entry.id   AF-A0A7Z6SPP1-F1
#
_cell.length_a   1.000
_cell.length_b   1.000
_cell.length_c   1.000
_cell.angle_alpha   90.00
_cell.angle_beta   90.00
_cell.angle_gamma   90.00
#
_symmetry.space_group_name_H-M   'P 1'
#
loop_
_entity.id
_entity.type
_entity.pdbx_description
1 polymer ?
#
loop_
_entity_poly.entity_id
_entity_poly.type
_entity_poly.pdbx_seq_one_letter_code
_entity_poly.pdbx_strand_id
1 'polypeptide(L)'
;GGYLQNKKPLGYKPNCVSESLLVYRKKAPFLLDKNIKIAEKRLKPINKIILYLEKKELPIETTNCWYITPKSSKDHPAVFPESLCERALNYYSFENEVVCDPFAGSGTFGMVAKS
;
A
#
# COMPACT_ATOMS: atom_id res chain seq x y z
N GLY A 1 -15.62 26.11 8.12
CA GLY A 1 -16.17 25.31 9.23
C GLY A 1 -16.37 26.20 10.45
N GLY A 2 -17.45 25.99 11.21
CA GLY A 2 -17.88 26.91 12.28
C GLY A 2 -16.84 27.17 13.39
N TYR A 3 -15.89 26.27 13.61
CA TYR A 3 -14.83 26.47 14.61
C TYR A 3 -13.91 27.67 14.31
N LEU A 4 -13.54 27.88 13.03
CA LEU A 4 -12.69 29.02 12.65
C LEU A 4 -13.36 30.37 12.92
N GLN A 5 -14.70 30.41 12.91
CA GLN A 5 -15.49 31.62 13.15
C GLN A 5 -15.72 31.88 14.63
N ASN A 6 -15.99 30.84 15.44
CA ASN A 6 -16.42 31.02 16.83
C ASN A 6 -15.32 30.71 17.87
N LYS A 7 -14.28 29.94 17.50
CA LYS A 7 -13.18 29.48 18.37
C LYS A 7 -13.65 28.96 19.75
N LYS A 8 -14.87 28.41 19.83
CA LYS A 8 -15.43 27.95 21.10
C LYS A 8 -14.76 26.65 21.53
N PRO A 9 -14.31 26.53 22.80
CA PRO A 9 -13.90 25.25 23.37
C PRO A 9 -14.99 24.18 23.13
N LEU A 10 -14.60 22.92 22.93
CA LEU A 10 -15.48 21.79 22.56
C LEU A 10 -16.06 21.82 21.13
N GLY A 11 -15.96 22.93 20.40
CA GLY A 11 -16.37 23.04 19.00
C GLY A 11 -15.31 22.58 17.99
N TYR A 12 -14.14 22.12 18.46
CA TYR A 12 -13.02 21.74 17.61
C TYR A 12 -13.32 20.40 16.92
N LYS A 13 -13.39 20.44 15.59
CA LYS A 13 -13.55 19.26 14.73
C LYS A 13 -12.60 19.37 13.53
N PRO A 14 -11.41 18.75 13.59
CA PRO A 14 -10.47 18.78 12.48
C PRO A 14 -10.97 17.91 11.32
N ASN A 15 -10.45 18.16 10.13
CA ASN A 15 -10.70 17.30 8.98
C ASN A 15 -9.99 15.95 9.18
N CYS A 16 -10.64 14.86 8.81
CA CYS A 16 -9.97 13.56 8.72
C CYS A 16 -9.00 13.61 7.54
N VAL A 17 -7.71 13.44 7.82
CA VAL A 17 -6.64 13.44 6.81
C VAL A 17 -5.88 12.10 6.77
N SER A 18 -6.37 11.12 7.53
CA SER A 18 -5.76 9.80 7.65
C SER A 18 -6.74 8.72 7.21
N GLU A 19 -6.21 7.71 6.56
CA GLU A 19 -6.89 6.47 6.23
C GLU A 19 -6.12 5.29 6.83
N SER A 20 -6.77 4.14 7.01
CA SER A 20 -6.16 2.95 7.59
C SER A 20 -5.99 1.87 6.55
N LEU A 21 -4.76 1.36 6.41
CA LEU A 21 -4.48 0.15 5.65
C LEU A 21 -4.60 -1.06 6.59
N LEU A 22 -5.59 -1.92 6.34
CA LEU A 22 -5.83 -3.11 7.14
C LEU A 22 -5.10 -4.30 6.53
N VAL A 23 -4.23 -4.95 7.32
CA VAL A 23 -3.38 -6.05 6.85
C VAL A 23 -3.82 -7.35 7.52
N TYR A 24 -4.27 -8.31 6.70
CA TYR A 24 -4.72 -9.61 7.15
C TYR A 24 -3.87 -10.72 6.54
N ARG A 25 -3.58 -11.74 7.35
CA ARG A 25 -2.89 -12.95 6.90
C ARG A 25 -3.81 -14.15 7.05
N LYS A 26 -3.96 -14.95 6.00
CA LYS A 26 -4.67 -16.23 6.06
C LYS A 26 -4.05 -17.12 7.13
N LYS A 27 -4.88 -17.70 8.01
CA LYS A 27 -4.43 -18.61 9.07
C LYS A 27 -3.66 -19.78 8.44
N ALA A 28 -2.46 -20.05 8.97
CA ALA A 28 -1.58 -21.12 8.51
C ALA A 28 -0.91 -21.80 9.71
N PRO A 29 -0.70 -23.14 9.67
CA PRO A 29 -0.04 -23.89 10.75
C PRO A 29 1.50 -23.78 10.68
N PHE A 30 2.02 -22.71 10.07
CA PHE A 30 3.46 -22.51 9.86
C PHE A 30 3.83 -21.03 9.94
N LEU A 31 5.12 -20.77 10.21
CA LEU A 31 5.70 -19.44 10.30
C LEU A 31 5.88 -18.80 8.91
N LEU A 32 5.95 -17.46 8.90
CA LEU A 32 6.09 -16.66 7.68
C LEU A 32 7.33 -17.06 6.85
N ASP A 33 8.42 -17.44 7.51
CA ASP A 33 9.67 -17.88 6.87
C ASP A 33 9.46 -19.02 5.86
N LYS A 34 8.43 -19.86 6.07
CA LYS A 34 8.10 -20.90 5.11
C LYS A 34 7.65 -20.32 3.78
N ASN A 35 6.82 -19.26 3.80
CA ASN A 35 6.38 -18.58 2.57
C ASN A 35 7.55 -17.87 1.90
N ILE A 36 8.38 -17.18 2.67
CA ILE A 36 9.59 -16.49 2.16
C ILE A 36 10.50 -17.51 1.45
N LYS A 37 10.82 -18.63 2.10
CA LYS A 37 11.64 -19.70 1.49
C LYS A 37 11.02 -20.30 0.22
N ILE A 38 9.70 -20.41 0.15
CA ILE A 38 9.00 -20.89 -1.05
C ILE A 38 9.13 -19.85 -2.18
N ALA A 39 8.92 -18.57 -1.88
CA ALA A 39 9.07 -17.48 -2.85
C ALA A 39 10.51 -17.38 -3.36
N GLU A 40 11.51 -17.36 -2.47
CA GLU A 40 12.92 -17.36 -2.82
C GLU A 40 13.29 -18.51 -3.74
N LYS A 41 12.83 -19.73 -3.44
CA LYS A 41 13.08 -20.90 -4.30
C LYS A 41 12.52 -20.74 -5.72
N ARG A 42 11.36 -20.09 -5.88
CA ARG A 42 10.78 -19.77 -7.19
C ARG A 42 11.60 -18.71 -7.93
N LEU A 43 12.21 -17.78 -7.18
CA LEU A 43 13.02 -16.69 -7.71
C LEU A 43 14.47 -17.11 -8.05
N LYS A 44 14.96 -18.27 -7.61
CA LYS A 44 16.38 -18.70 -7.77
C LYS A 44 16.99 -18.76 -9.19
N PRO A 45 16.27 -18.80 -10.33
CA PRO A 45 16.93 -18.53 -11.62
C PRO A 45 17.18 -17.03 -11.88
N ILE A 46 16.53 -16.13 -11.12
CA ILE A 46 16.68 -14.68 -11.16
C ILE A 46 17.55 -14.29 -9.95
N ASN A 47 18.84 -14.00 -10.18
CA ASN A 47 19.82 -13.57 -9.16
C ASN A 47 19.52 -12.18 -8.55
N LYS A 48 18.25 -11.90 -8.25
CA LYS A 48 17.77 -10.56 -7.94
C LYS A 48 16.64 -10.65 -6.92
N ILE A 49 16.92 -11.19 -5.72
CA ILE A 49 16.26 -10.67 -4.50
C ILE A 49 16.88 -9.28 -4.25
N ILE A 50 16.79 -8.40 -5.23
CA ILE A 50 16.87 -6.97 -4.98
C ILE A 50 15.44 -6.65 -4.64
N LEU A 51 15.21 -6.30 -3.38
CA LEU A 51 13.94 -5.77 -2.91
C LEU A 51 13.51 -4.73 -3.97
N TYR A 52 12.28 -4.77 -4.51
CA TYR A 52 11.87 -3.75 -5.49
C TYR A 52 12.09 -2.32 -4.96
N LEU A 53 12.08 -2.16 -3.63
CA LEU A 53 12.48 -0.96 -2.91
C LEU A 53 13.91 -0.50 -3.21
N GLU A 54 14.90 -1.40 -3.30
CA GLU A 54 16.26 -1.08 -3.74
C GLU A 54 16.29 -0.69 -5.23
N LYS A 55 15.50 -1.35 -6.10
CA LYS A 55 15.44 -1.00 -7.53
C LYS A 55 14.85 0.40 -7.76
N LYS A 56 13.85 0.80 -6.97
CA LYS A 56 13.12 2.07 -7.12
C LYS A 56 13.61 3.18 -6.18
N GLU A 57 14.70 2.96 -5.44
CA GLU A 57 15.22 3.91 -4.43
C GLU A 57 14.12 4.40 -3.46
N LEU A 58 13.12 3.55 -3.18
CA LEU A 58 11.99 3.95 -2.35
C LEU A 58 12.46 3.98 -0.89
N PRO A 59 12.21 5.08 -0.15
CA PRO A 59 12.57 5.16 1.25
C PRO A 59 11.82 4.07 2.02
N ILE A 60 12.58 3.29 2.81
CA ILE A 60 11.99 2.29 3.70
C ILE A 60 11.38 3.05 4.88
N GLU A 61 10.06 2.90 5.03
CA GLU A 61 9.34 3.48 6.15
C GLU A 61 9.66 2.70 7.43
N THR A 62 10.11 3.42 8.46
CA THR A 62 10.44 2.83 9.78
C THR A 62 9.29 2.91 10.77
N THR A 63 8.19 3.56 10.38
CA THR A 63 7.00 3.74 11.22
C THR A 63 5.76 3.13 10.55
N ASN A 64 4.69 2.98 11.31
CA ASN A 64 3.38 2.54 10.82
C ASN A 64 2.57 3.65 10.13
N CYS A 65 3.15 4.84 9.96
CA CYS A 65 2.51 5.97 9.29
C CYS A 65 3.16 6.19 7.92
N TRP A 66 2.35 6.18 6.87
CA TRP A 66 2.80 6.55 5.53
C TRP A 66 2.25 7.92 5.17
N TYR A 67 3.16 8.86 4.90
CA TYR A 67 2.80 10.20 4.44
C TYR A 67 2.71 10.20 2.92
N ILE A 68 1.49 10.03 2.41
CA ILE A 68 1.22 9.92 0.97
C ILE A 68 0.36 11.09 0.54
N THR A 69 0.76 11.76 -0.54
CA THR A 69 -0.05 12.83 -1.15
C THR A 69 -1.35 12.23 -1.69
N PRO A 70 -2.52 12.76 -1.31
CA PRO A 70 -3.81 12.24 -1.77
C PRO A 70 -3.99 12.47 -3.27
N LYS A 71 -4.69 11.54 -3.93
CA LYS A 71 -5.11 11.65 -5.33
C LYS A 71 -6.60 11.92 -5.36
N SER A 72 -7.05 12.75 -6.31
CA SER A 72 -8.48 12.99 -6.56
C SER A 72 -8.76 12.91 -8.05
N SER A 73 -9.98 12.51 -8.42
CA SER A 73 -10.43 12.43 -9.81
C SER A 73 -11.87 12.88 -9.90
N LYS A 74 -12.24 13.46 -11.05
CA LYS A 74 -13.63 13.78 -11.38
C LYS A 74 -14.38 12.56 -11.94
N ASP A 75 -13.64 11.62 -12.53
CA ASP A 75 -14.20 10.50 -13.30
C ASP A 75 -14.49 9.27 -12.43
N HIS A 76 -13.77 9.11 -11.32
CA HIS A 76 -13.97 8.01 -10.39
C HIS A 76 -13.84 8.47 -8.93
N PRO A 77 -14.83 8.20 -8.07
CA PRO A 77 -14.84 8.72 -6.69
C PRO A 77 -13.87 7.98 -5.76
N ALA A 78 -13.63 6.69 -5.99
CA ALA A 78 -12.75 5.87 -5.17
C ALA A 78 -11.38 5.73 -5.86
N VAL A 79 -10.59 6.80 -5.86
CA VAL A 79 -9.21 6.78 -6.35
C VAL A 79 -8.24 6.77 -5.17
N PHE A 80 -7.14 6.05 -5.33
CA PHE A 80 -6.00 6.09 -4.43
C PHE A 80 -4.72 6.40 -5.22
N PRO A 81 -3.68 6.95 -4.57
CA PRO A 81 -2.39 7.23 -5.19
C PRO A 81 -1.67 5.95 -5.65
N GLU A 82 -0.93 6.01 -6.75
CA GLU A 82 -0.11 4.89 -7.24
C GLU A 82 0.98 4.51 -6.25
N SER A 83 1.56 5.48 -5.54
CA SER A 83 2.58 5.25 -4.52
C SER A 83 2.08 4.41 -3.34
N LEU A 84 0.77 4.42 -3.04
CA LEU A 84 0.16 3.51 -2.07
C LEU A 84 0.23 2.06 -2.59
N CYS A 85 -0.10 1.85 -3.87
CA CYS A 85 -0.03 0.53 -4.51
C CYS A 85 1.41 0.02 -4.58
N GLU A 86 2.35 0.86 -5.01
CA GLU A 86 3.77 0.51 -5.10
C GLU A 86 4.29 0.02 -3.75
N ARG A 87 4.00 0.76 -2.66
CA ARG A 87 4.39 0.35 -1.31
C ARG A 87 3.73 -0.96 -0.89
N ALA A 88 2.41 -1.10 -1.09
CA ALA A 88 1.69 -2.32 -0.72
C ALA A 88 2.22 -3.55 -1.46
N LEU A 89 2.45 -3.44 -2.77
CA LEU A 89 3.02 -4.51 -3.60
C LEU A 89 4.44 -4.87 -3.13
N ASN A 90 5.28 -3.87 -2.89
CA ASN A 90 6.66 -4.08 -2.47
C ASN A 90 6.80 -4.74 -1.09
N TYR A 91 5.90 -4.45 -0.16
CA TYR A 91 5.94 -5.02 1.20
C TYR A 91 5.24 -6.38 1.32
N TYR A 92 4.22 -6.66 0.49
CA TYR A 92 3.33 -7.81 0.69
C TYR A 92 3.28 -8.81 -0.47
N SER A 93 4.10 -8.64 -1.52
CA SER A 93 4.19 -9.58 -2.63
C SER A 93 5.62 -9.75 -3.14
N PHE A 94 5.86 -10.85 -3.85
CA PHE A 94 7.10 -11.07 -4.60
C PHE A 94 6.89 -10.87 -6.11
N GLU A 95 7.99 -10.64 -6.83
CA GLU A 95 7.99 -10.56 -8.29
C GLU A 95 7.40 -11.84 -8.90
N ASN A 96 6.54 -11.68 -9.91
CA ASN A 96 5.80 -12.76 -10.58
C ASN A 96 4.74 -13.49 -9.72
N GLU A 97 4.34 -12.95 -8.58
CA GLU A 97 3.16 -13.45 -7.86
C GLU A 97 1.85 -12.87 -8.41
N VAL A 98 0.76 -13.60 -8.18
CA VAL A 98 -0.58 -13.15 -8.55
C VAL A 98 -1.12 -12.26 -7.44
N VAL A 99 -1.49 -11.03 -7.81
CA VAL A 99 -2.16 -10.06 -6.94
C VAL A 99 -3.58 -9.82 -7.44
N CYS A 100 -4.50 -9.47 -6.54
CA CYS A 100 -5.91 -9.30 -6.87
C CYS A 100 -6.49 -8.09 -6.15
N ASP A 101 -7.11 -7.20 -6.93
CA ASP A 101 -7.97 -6.13 -6.43
C ASP A 101 -9.42 -6.44 -6.85
N PRO A 102 -10.28 -6.92 -5.93
CA PRO A 102 -11.66 -7.27 -6.26
C PRO A 102 -12.54 -6.05 -6.57
N PHE A 103 -12.07 -4.83 -6.28
CA PHE A 103 -12.78 -3.58 -6.48
C PHE A 103 -11.97 -2.61 -7.34
N ALA A 104 -11.39 -3.14 -8.42
CA ALA A 104 -10.36 -2.47 -9.23
C ALA A 104 -10.71 -1.06 -9.71
N GLY A 105 -11.99 -0.69 -9.84
CA GLY A 105 -12.41 0.66 -10.23
C GLY A 105 -11.72 1.14 -11.49
N SER A 106 -10.93 2.22 -11.37
CA SER A 106 -10.10 2.78 -12.46
C SER A 106 -8.89 1.92 -12.88
N GLY A 107 -8.65 0.78 -12.23
CA GLY A 107 -7.58 -0.16 -12.56
C GLY A 107 -6.20 0.21 -12.00
N THR A 108 -6.10 1.25 -11.15
CA THR A 108 -4.81 1.77 -10.63
C THR A 108 -3.91 0.66 -10.07
N PHE A 109 -4.46 -0.22 -9.22
CA PHE A 109 -3.68 -1.30 -8.61
C PHE A 109 -3.08 -2.26 -9.65
N GLY A 110 -3.88 -2.68 -10.64
CA GLY A 110 -3.43 -3.58 -11.70
C GLY A 110 -2.42 -2.93 -12.65
N MET A 111 -2.56 -1.62 -12.92
CA MET A 111 -1.58 -0.88 -13.71
C MET A 111 -0.22 -0.82 -13.02
N VAL A 112 -0.19 -0.55 -11.71
CA VAL A 112 1.05 -0.51 -10.92
C VAL A 112 1.65 -1.92 -10.76
N ALA A 113 0.83 -2.96 -10.62
CA ALA A 113 1.35 -4.33 -10.54
C ALA A 113 2.03 -4.81 -11.82
N LYS A 114 1.71 -4.20 -12.98
CA LYS A 114 2.31 -4.54 -14.28
C LYS A 114 3.65 -3.83 -14.54
N SER A 115 3.90 -2.69 -13.88
CA SER A 115 5.02 -1.78 -14.15
C SER A 115 6.31 -2.21 -13.46
#